data_AF-A0A3B9N103-F1
#
_entry.id   AF-A0A3B9N103-F1
#
_cell.length_a   1.000
_cell.length_b   1.000
_cell.length_c   1.000
_cell.angle_alpha   90.00
_cell.angle_beta   90.00
_cell.angle_gamma   90.00
#
_symmetry.space_group_name_H-M   'P 1'
#
loop_
_entity.id
_entity.type
_entity.pdbx_description
1 polymer ?
#
loop_
_entity_poly.entity_id
_entity_poly.type
_entity_poly.pdbx_seq_one_letter_code
_entity_poly.pdbx_strand_id
1 'polypeptide(L)'
;MERENTSIDILKNIAKHEGWDIDVKSRTHSTRHGHHVREVHIKNYEYKDCLFISNQTTRSDKYRSYSGVFVPITFKHDYKLLIRKRDVLDKLSFRKDRLRFKTGASDFDSKIYIETNNDIETHKLLSSSGIQLKIIEFLESTEQLEIGVGNSNLYIDDNSAKNYLSVIIYMGWMLDKELINSAFKLADILKMKFN
;
A
#
# COMPACT_ATOMS: atom_id res chain seq x y z
N MET A 1 18.37 -8.69 29.57
CA MET A 1 18.12 -8.00 28.30
C MET A 1 17.08 -8.80 27.54
N GLU A 2 15.85 -8.30 27.48
CA GLU A 2 14.86 -8.83 26.54
C GLU A 2 15.37 -8.54 25.12
N ARG A 3 15.34 -9.54 24.23
CA ARG A 3 15.67 -9.32 22.82
C ARG A 3 14.54 -8.50 22.21
N GLU A 4 14.86 -7.35 21.63
CA GLU A 4 13.88 -6.62 20.81
C GLU A 4 13.36 -7.54 19.70
N ASN A 5 12.04 -7.62 19.58
CA ASN A 5 11.39 -8.41 18.53
C ASN A 5 11.72 -7.80 17.17
N THR A 6 12.13 -8.62 16.20
CA THR A 6 12.31 -8.14 14.83
C THR A 6 10.96 -7.89 14.16
N SER A 7 10.93 -7.09 13.09
CA SER A 7 9.72 -6.87 12.28
C SER A 7 9.03 -8.17 11.84
N ILE A 8 9.81 -9.20 11.53
CA ILE A 8 9.30 -10.53 11.17
C ILE A 8 8.66 -11.21 12.38
N ASP A 9 9.25 -11.09 13.57
CA ASP A 9 8.69 -11.69 14.79
C ASP A 9 7.36 -11.03 15.16
N ILE A 10 7.24 -9.71 14.98
CA ILE A 10 5.98 -8.99 15.16
C ILE A 10 4.91 -9.53 14.20
N LEU A 11 5.22 -9.64 12.90
CA LEU A 11 4.28 -10.18 11.92
C LEU A 11 3.91 -11.64 12.18
N LYS A 12 4.86 -12.48 12.60
CA LYS A 12 4.59 -13.87 13.03
C LYS A 12 3.65 -13.94 14.22
N ASN A 13 3.82 -13.05 15.19
CA ASN A 13 2.96 -12.99 16.37
C ASN A 13 1.54 -12.57 15.99
N ILE A 14 1.38 -11.57 15.11
CA ILE A 14 0.09 -11.15 14.58
C ILE A 14 -0.56 -12.32 13.84
N ALA A 15 0.13 -12.93 12.87
CA ALA A 15 -0.42 -14.03 12.09
C ALA A 15 -0.84 -15.22 12.97
N LYS A 16 -0.03 -15.58 13.97
CA LYS A 16 -0.35 -16.63 14.94
C LYS A 16 -1.60 -16.30 15.76
N HIS A 17 -1.74 -15.06 16.24
CA HIS A 17 -2.88 -14.65 17.05
C HIS A 17 -4.18 -14.61 16.24
N GLU A 18 -4.11 -14.15 14.99
CA GLU A 18 -5.27 -14.01 14.11
C GLU A 18 -5.60 -15.30 13.31
N GLY A 19 -4.76 -16.33 13.42
CA GLY A 19 -4.91 -17.55 12.63
C GLY A 19 -4.68 -17.34 11.13
N TRP A 20 -3.80 -16.40 10.74
CA TRP A 20 -3.41 -16.17 9.36
C TRP A 20 -2.25 -17.08 8.95
N ASP A 21 -2.22 -17.43 7.66
CA ASP A 21 -1.08 -18.16 7.08
C ASP A 21 0.04 -17.15 6.79
N ILE A 22 1.27 -17.49 7.19
CA ILE A 22 2.45 -16.64 7.02
C ILE A 22 3.60 -17.44 6.43
N ASP A 23 4.13 -16.95 5.32
CA ASP A 23 5.36 -17.44 4.70
C ASP A 23 6.45 -16.36 4.77
N VAL A 24 7.67 -16.77 5.10
CA VAL A 24 8.80 -15.85 5.27
C VAL A 24 9.93 -16.34 4.38
N LYS A 25 10.27 -15.51 3.39
CA LYS A 25 11.36 -15.78 2.44
C LYS A 25 12.51 -14.82 2.71
N SER A 26 13.72 -15.35 2.79
CA SER A 26 14.95 -14.56 2.83
C SER A 26 15.86 -15.01 1.72
N ARG A 27 16.18 -14.10 0.78
CA ARG A 27 17.03 -14.38 -0.38
C ARG A 27 18.24 -13.45 -0.38
N THR A 28 19.40 -14.00 -0.73
CA THR A 28 20.63 -13.23 -0.96
C THR A 28 20.91 -13.24 -2.46
N HIS A 29 20.68 -12.11 -3.15
CA HIS A 29 20.83 -12.03 -4.61
C HIS A 29 22.29 -11.84 -5.06
N SER A 30 23.16 -11.30 -4.19
CA SER A 30 24.59 -11.22 -4.46
C SER A 30 25.36 -11.16 -3.15
N THR A 31 26.18 -12.18 -2.89
CA THR A 31 27.08 -12.25 -1.74
C THR A 31 28.18 -11.19 -1.81
N ARG A 32 28.63 -10.82 -3.01
CA ARG A 32 29.63 -9.76 -3.22
C ARG A 32 29.14 -8.35 -2.89
N HIS A 33 27.85 -8.08 -3.06
CA HIS A 33 27.26 -6.74 -2.87
C HIS A 33 26.33 -6.65 -1.65
N GLY A 34 26.21 -7.72 -0.86
CA GLY A 34 25.35 -7.73 0.34
C GLY A 34 23.86 -7.50 0.03
N HIS A 35 23.39 -7.94 -1.13
CA HIS A 35 21.98 -7.77 -1.52
C HIS A 35 21.12 -8.81 -0.81
N HIS A 36 20.54 -8.38 0.31
CA HIS A 36 19.60 -9.19 1.08
C HIS A 36 18.19 -8.66 0.85
N VAL A 37 17.28 -9.57 0.55
CA VAL A 37 15.85 -9.31 0.44
C VAL A 37 15.15 -10.18 1.47
N ARG A 38 14.38 -9.53 2.34
CA ARG A 38 13.50 -10.19 3.31
C ARG A 38 12.07 -9.92 2.88
N GLU A 39 11.30 -10.97 2.78
CA GLU A 39 9.95 -10.91 2.27
C GLU A 39 9.02 -11.74 3.17
N VAL A 40 7.87 -11.17 3.49
CA VAL A 40 6.83 -11.81 4.30
C VAL A 40 5.54 -11.77 3.50
N HIS A 41 4.93 -12.94 3.33
CA HIS A 41 3.63 -13.11 2.69
C HIS A 41 2.63 -13.54 3.75
N ILE A 42 1.50 -12.85 3.85
CA ILE A 42 0.42 -13.20 4.79
C ILE A 42 -0.89 -13.36 4.02
N LYS A 43 -1.57 -14.48 4.24
CA LYS A 43 -2.93 -14.72 3.75
C LYS A 43 -3.91 -14.62 4.90
N ASN A 44 -4.85 -13.68 4.78
CA ASN A 44 -5.97 -13.55 5.69
C ASN A 44 -7.18 -14.29 5.08
N TYR A 45 -7.69 -15.31 5.77
CA TYR A 45 -8.78 -16.16 5.26
C TYR A 45 -10.13 -15.44 5.11
N GLU A 46 -10.32 -14.30 5.79
CA GLU A 46 -11.48 -13.42 5.59
C GLU A 46 -11.45 -12.78 4.19
N TYR A 47 -10.26 -12.46 3.68
CA TYR A 47 -10.01 -11.80 2.40
C TYR A 47 -9.33 -12.78 1.43
N LYS A 48 -10.06 -13.83 1.02
CA LYS A 48 -9.52 -15.01 0.30
C LYS A 48 -8.67 -14.72 -0.93
N ASP A 49 -8.97 -13.64 -1.65
CA ASP A 49 -8.25 -13.26 -2.88
C ASP A 49 -7.11 -12.26 -2.61
N CYS A 50 -6.97 -11.77 -1.39
CA CYS A 50 -5.99 -10.75 -1.03
C CYS A 50 -4.73 -11.39 -0.44
N LEU A 51 -3.57 -10.83 -0.81
CA LEU A 51 -2.28 -11.20 -0.27
C LEU A 51 -1.63 -9.97 0.36
N PHE A 52 -1.24 -10.06 1.61
CA PHE A 52 -0.36 -9.07 2.20
C PHE A 52 1.10 -9.44 1.91
N ILE A 53 1.88 -8.47 1.45
CA ILE A 53 3.30 -8.62 1.17
C ILE A 53 4.06 -7.48 1.86
N SER A 54 5.08 -7.82 2.64
CA SER A 54 6.10 -6.90 3.12
C SER A 54 7.45 -7.30 2.54
N ASN A 55 8.18 -6.36 1.96
CA ASN A 55 9.51 -6.55 1.42
C ASN A 55 10.47 -5.50 1.99
N GLN A 56 11.67 -5.94 2.37
CA GLN A 56 12.80 -5.06 2.67
C GLN A 56 14.01 -5.46 1.85
N THR A 57 14.61 -4.47 1.18
CA THR A 57 15.90 -4.64 0.50
C THR A 57 16.97 -3.76 1.15
N THR A 58 18.23 -4.20 1.05
CA THR A 58 19.40 -3.38 1.41
C THR A 58 19.76 -2.31 0.39
N ARG A 59 19.07 -2.23 -0.76
CA ARG A 59 19.25 -1.16 -1.76
C ARG A 59 18.50 0.11 -1.35
N SER A 60 19.10 1.27 -1.63
CA SER A 60 18.54 2.60 -1.36
C SER A 60 17.40 3.03 -2.29
N ASP A 61 16.88 2.13 -3.14
CA ASP A 61 15.79 2.45 -4.06
C ASP A 61 14.46 2.46 -3.29
N LYS A 62 13.82 3.64 -3.28
CA LYS A 62 12.62 3.88 -2.47
C LYS A 62 11.43 2.97 -2.81
N TYR A 63 11.43 2.39 -4.01
CA TYR A 63 10.33 1.54 -4.46
C TYR A 63 10.52 0.06 -4.13
N ARG A 64 11.66 -0.31 -3.54
CA ARG A 64 11.99 -1.72 -3.29
C ARG A 64 11.75 -2.20 -1.87
N SER A 65 11.55 -1.29 -0.91
CA SER A 65 11.02 -1.67 0.40
C SER A 65 9.60 -1.12 0.51
N TYR A 66 8.65 -2.02 0.71
CA TYR A 66 7.23 -1.70 0.76
C TYR A 66 6.49 -2.71 1.65
N SER A 67 5.30 -2.33 2.05
CA SER A 67 4.35 -3.19 2.74
C SER A 67 2.96 -2.88 2.24
N GLY A 68 2.13 -3.89 2.01
CA GLY A 68 0.73 -3.66 1.70
C GLY A 68 -0.01 -4.87 1.16
N VAL A 69 -1.25 -4.62 0.74
CA VAL A 69 -2.19 -5.64 0.30
C VAL A 69 -2.36 -5.59 -1.20
N PHE A 70 -2.43 -6.77 -1.80
CA PHE A 70 -2.53 -7.01 -3.22
C PHE A 70 -3.77 -7.86 -3.48
N VAL A 71 -4.61 -7.42 -4.41
CA VAL A 71 -5.83 -8.13 -4.80
C VAL A 71 -5.89 -8.25 -6.32
N PRO A 72 -6.12 -9.45 -6.86
CA PRO A 72 -6.20 -9.64 -8.29
C PRO A 72 -7.47 -8.99 -8.85
N ILE A 73 -7.32 -8.35 -10.01
CA ILE A 73 -8.38 -7.64 -10.73
C ILE A 73 -8.30 -7.93 -12.23
N THR A 74 -9.37 -7.63 -12.95
CA THR A 74 -9.42 -7.75 -14.43
C THR A 74 -9.01 -6.48 -15.16
N PHE A 75 -8.88 -5.35 -14.44
CA PHE A 75 -8.46 -4.06 -15.00
C PHE A 75 -7.10 -4.16 -15.69
N LYS A 76 -6.99 -3.61 -16.91
CA LYS A 76 -5.80 -3.79 -17.78
C LYS A 76 -4.93 -2.55 -17.96
N HIS A 77 -5.32 -1.42 -17.40
CA HIS A 77 -4.58 -0.18 -17.57
C HIS A 77 -3.73 0.10 -16.33
N ASP A 78 -2.50 0.58 -16.56
CA ASP A 78 -1.63 1.04 -15.49
C ASP A 78 -2.29 2.24 -14.81
N TYR A 79 -2.50 2.11 -13.51
CA TYR A 79 -3.11 3.13 -12.69
C TYR A 79 -2.24 3.35 -11.47
N LYS A 80 -1.94 4.60 -11.18
CA LYS A 80 -1.15 4.97 -10.00
C LYS A 80 -1.75 6.19 -9.36
N LEU A 81 -2.05 6.05 -8.08
CA LEU A 81 -2.59 7.08 -7.20
C LEU A 81 -1.77 7.11 -5.93
N LEU A 82 -0.98 8.16 -5.74
CA LEU A 82 -0.28 8.44 -4.49
C LEU A 82 -1.09 9.46 -3.68
N ILE A 83 -1.38 9.12 -2.44
CA ILE A 83 -2.10 9.96 -1.49
C ILE A 83 -1.26 10.12 -0.24
N ARG A 84 -1.11 11.35 0.25
CA ARG A 84 -0.46 11.63 1.53
C ARG A 84 -1.18 12.72 2.29
N LYS A 85 -0.90 12.85 3.58
CA LYS A 85 -1.35 14.03 4.35
C LYS A 85 -0.74 15.29 3.76
N ARG A 86 -1.52 16.36 3.73
CA ARG A 86 -1.00 17.71 3.43
C ARG A 86 -0.10 18.18 4.55
N ASP A 87 1.06 18.69 4.19
CA ASP A 87 1.96 19.36 5.12
C ASP A 87 1.76 20.89 5.08
N VAL A 88 2.55 21.61 5.88
CA VAL A 88 2.48 23.07 5.96
C VAL A 88 2.97 23.72 4.66
N LEU A 89 3.97 23.13 3.99
CA LEU A 89 4.54 23.66 2.75
C LEU A 89 3.55 23.57 1.60
N ASP A 90 2.74 22.52 1.56
CA ASP A 90 1.66 22.37 0.59
C ASP A 90 0.67 23.51 0.66
N LYS A 91 0.31 23.93 1.88
CA LYS A 91 -0.67 24.99 2.15
C LYS A 91 -0.15 26.38 1.77
N LEU A 92 1.16 26.59 1.82
CA LEU A 92 1.79 27.87 1.47
C LEU A 92 1.94 28.05 -0.05
N SER A 93 1.84 26.97 -0.84
CA SER A 93 2.07 27.00 -2.28
C SER A 93 0.81 27.37 -3.10
N PHE A 94 0.24 28.57 -2.87
CA PHE A 94 -0.97 29.06 -3.54
C PHE A 94 -0.96 28.94 -5.09
N ARG A 95 0.22 29.03 -5.73
CA ARG A 95 0.36 28.88 -7.19
C ARG A 95 0.30 27.42 -7.67
N LYS A 96 0.79 26.46 -6.86
CA LYS A 96 0.74 25.03 -7.22
C LYS A 96 -0.65 24.43 -6.99
N ASP A 97 -1.43 25.00 -6.07
CA ASP A 97 -2.81 24.57 -5.78
C ASP A 97 -3.80 24.65 -6.93
N ARG A 98 -3.50 25.40 -8.01
CA ARG A 98 -4.31 25.44 -9.24
C ARG A 98 -4.00 24.30 -10.22
N LEU A 99 -2.82 23.69 -10.14
CA LEU A 99 -2.38 22.61 -11.04
C LEU A 99 -2.52 21.22 -10.40
N ARG A 100 -2.94 21.17 -9.14
CA ARG A 100 -3.09 19.93 -8.38
C ARG A 100 -4.46 19.29 -8.66
N PHE A 101 -4.47 17.97 -8.70
CA PHE A 101 -5.69 17.19 -8.71
C PHE A 101 -6.55 17.53 -7.48
N LYS A 102 -7.85 17.67 -7.68
CA LYS A 102 -8.84 17.91 -6.62
C LYS A 102 -10.04 17.03 -6.85
N THR A 103 -10.57 16.45 -5.79
CA THR A 103 -11.78 15.62 -5.89
C THR A 103 -13.05 16.45 -6.02
N GLY A 104 -13.03 17.70 -5.56
CA GLY A 104 -14.21 18.56 -5.40
C GLY A 104 -14.86 18.45 -4.01
N ALA A 105 -14.43 17.49 -3.18
CA ALA A 105 -14.84 17.39 -1.79
C ALA A 105 -13.90 18.24 -0.92
N SER A 106 -14.32 19.46 -0.59
CA SER A 106 -13.49 20.46 0.10
C SER A 106 -12.85 19.95 1.41
N ASP A 107 -13.59 19.21 2.23
CA ASP A 107 -13.09 18.63 3.48
C ASP A 107 -11.97 17.61 3.24
N PHE A 108 -12.12 16.76 2.22
CA PHE A 108 -11.11 15.77 1.85
C PHE A 108 -9.89 16.45 1.23
N ASP A 109 -10.10 17.31 0.24
CA ASP A 109 -9.06 18.05 -0.48
C ASP A 109 -8.23 18.97 0.46
N SER A 110 -8.80 19.41 1.58
CA SER A 110 -8.09 20.23 2.59
C SER A 110 -7.07 19.44 3.43
N LYS A 111 -7.25 18.12 3.56
CA LYS A 111 -6.45 17.24 4.43
C LYS A 111 -5.37 16.47 3.70
N ILE A 112 -5.56 16.22 2.40
CA ILE A 112 -4.71 15.30 1.65
C ILE A 112 -4.17 15.92 0.37
N TYR A 113 -3.06 15.35 -0.09
CA TYR A 113 -2.39 15.69 -1.33
C TYR A 113 -2.40 14.45 -2.23
N ILE A 114 -2.73 14.65 -3.52
CA ILE A 114 -2.93 13.59 -4.50
C ILE A 114 -1.98 13.80 -5.68
N GLU A 115 -1.30 12.73 -6.08
CA GLU A 115 -0.64 12.60 -7.38
C GLU A 115 -1.22 11.40 -8.11
N THR A 116 -1.56 11.58 -9.37
CA THR A 116 -2.12 10.50 -10.19
C THR A 116 -1.61 10.58 -11.62
N ASN A 117 -1.51 9.43 -12.28
CA ASN A 117 -1.26 9.34 -13.72
C ASN A 117 -2.55 9.31 -14.55
N ASN A 118 -3.72 9.26 -13.92
CA ASN A 118 -5.02 9.19 -14.59
C ASN A 118 -6.10 9.91 -13.78
N ASP A 119 -6.34 11.18 -14.12
CA ASP A 119 -7.31 12.04 -13.44
C ASP A 119 -8.74 11.49 -13.51
N ILE A 120 -9.14 10.92 -14.65
CA ILE A 120 -10.51 10.44 -14.87
C ILE A 120 -10.83 9.28 -13.94
N GLU A 121 -9.97 8.26 -13.91
CA GLU A 121 -10.18 7.10 -13.02
C GLU A 121 -10.04 7.49 -11.55
N THR A 122 -9.16 8.44 -11.25
CA THR A 122 -9.02 8.97 -9.88
C THR A 122 -10.27 9.71 -9.42
N HIS A 123 -10.90 10.50 -10.29
CA HIS A 123 -12.18 11.15 -9.98
C HIS A 123 -13.29 10.12 -9.75
N LYS A 124 -13.38 9.08 -10.59
CA LYS A 124 -14.37 8.01 -10.39
C LYS A 124 -14.18 7.31 -9.06
N LEU A 125 -12.93 6.96 -8.73
CA LEU A 125 -12.59 6.26 -7.49
C LEU A 125 -12.92 7.11 -6.26
N LEU A 126 -12.47 8.36 -6.28
CA LEU A 126 -12.60 9.29 -5.15
C LEU A 126 -13.94 10.04 -5.15
N SER A 127 -14.88 9.74 -6.05
CA SER A 127 -16.24 10.28 -5.98
C SER A 127 -17.05 9.73 -4.79
N SER A 128 -16.65 8.57 -4.26
CA SER A 128 -17.29 7.94 -3.11
C SER A 128 -16.76 8.51 -1.80
N SER A 129 -17.63 9.19 -1.04
CA SER A 129 -17.31 9.68 0.31
C SER A 129 -16.87 8.56 1.26
N GLY A 130 -17.42 7.35 1.11
CA GLY A 130 -17.00 6.19 1.89
C GLY A 130 -15.54 5.80 1.63
N ILE A 131 -15.08 5.85 0.37
CA ILE A 131 -13.67 5.58 0.03
C ILE A 131 -12.78 6.70 0.57
N GLN A 132 -13.20 7.96 0.42
CA GLN A 132 -12.47 9.11 0.98
C GLN A 132 -12.26 8.99 2.50
N LEU A 133 -13.31 8.62 3.25
CA LEU A 133 -13.22 8.42 4.70
C LEU A 133 -12.23 7.31 5.05
N LYS A 134 -12.30 6.15 4.37
CA LYS A 134 -11.38 5.04 4.60
C LYS A 134 -9.94 5.40 4.29
N ILE A 135 -9.69 6.23 3.28
CA ILE A 135 -8.35 6.76 3.00
C ILE A 135 -7.87 7.67 4.12
N ILE A 136 -8.72 8.55 4.66
CA ILE A 136 -8.35 9.40 5.80
C ILE A 136 -8.01 8.54 7.01
N GLU A 137 -8.90 7.60 7.39
CA GLU A 137 -8.68 6.68 8.52
C GLU A 137 -7.37 5.90 8.36
N PHE A 138 -7.09 5.39 7.16
CA PHE A 138 -5.84 4.71 6.86
C PHE A 138 -4.63 5.62 7.10
N LEU A 139 -4.70 6.85 6.59
CA LEU A 139 -3.63 7.84 6.78
C LEU A 139 -3.50 8.26 8.25
N GLU A 140 -4.46 8.07 9.15
CA GLU A 140 -4.22 8.38 10.58
C GLU A 140 -3.02 7.60 11.14
N SER A 141 -2.79 6.38 10.63
CA SER A 141 -1.71 5.48 11.04
C SER A 141 -0.46 5.52 10.14
N THR A 142 -0.49 6.23 9.01
CA THR A 142 0.65 6.34 8.08
C THR A 142 0.70 7.69 7.37
N GLU A 143 1.88 8.18 7.01
CA GLU A 143 2.03 9.48 6.34
C GLU A 143 1.53 9.47 4.89
N GLN A 144 1.64 8.31 4.23
CA GLN A 144 1.34 8.14 2.82
C GLN A 144 0.70 6.77 2.54
N LEU A 145 0.00 6.71 1.42
CA LEU A 145 -0.65 5.56 0.86
C LEU A 145 -0.48 5.62 -0.67
N GLU A 146 -0.03 4.54 -1.28
CA GLU A 146 -0.14 4.36 -2.73
C GLU A 146 -1.21 3.31 -3.04
N ILE A 147 -2.11 3.67 -3.96
CA ILE A 147 -3.05 2.77 -4.61
C ILE A 147 -2.59 2.62 -6.05
N GLY A 148 -2.35 1.39 -6.51
CA GLY A 148 -1.84 1.18 -7.86
C GLY A 148 -2.31 -0.13 -8.51
N VAL A 149 -2.47 -0.10 -9.82
CA VAL A 149 -2.69 -1.27 -10.68
C VAL A 149 -1.48 -1.48 -11.57
N GLY A 150 -1.03 -2.74 -11.69
CA GLY A 150 0.00 -3.10 -12.67
C GLY A 150 1.39 -2.61 -12.28
N ASN A 151 1.64 -2.40 -10.98
CA ASN A 151 2.92 -1.95 -10.44
C ASN A 151 4.05 -2.94 -10.79
N SER A 152 4.68 -2.74 -11.95
CA SER A 152 5.74 -3.58 -12.54
C SER A 152 7.01 -3.68 -11.68
N ASN A 153 7.13 -2.84 -10.66
CA ASN A 153 8.23 -2.83 -9.71
C ASN A 153 8.00 -3.74 -8.49
N LEU A 154 6.80 -4.29 -8.29
CA LEU A 154 6.46 -5.12 -7.15
C LEU A 154 6.63 -6.59 -7.54
N TYR A 155 7.61 -7.25 -6.93
CA TYR A 155 7.90 -8.66 -7.17
C TYR A 155 6.86 -9.51 -6.46
N ILE A 156 5.81 -9.92 -7.18
CA ILE A 156 4.88 -10.96 -6.73
C ILE A 156 5.31 -12.24 -7.44
N ASP A 157 5.86 -13.18 -6.69
CA ASP A 157 6.39 -14.48 -7.18
C ASP A 157 5.27 -15.44 -7.70
N ASP A 158 4.09 -14.91 -7.99
CA ASP A 158 2.98 -15.67 -8.55
C ASP A 158 3.03 -15.55 -10.07
N ASN A 159 3.44 -16.62 -10.75
CA ASN A 159 3.49 -16.77 -12.21
C ASN A 159 2.12 -16.62 -12.93
N SER A 160 1.12 -16.04 -12.26
CA SER A 160 -0.20 -15.79 -12.83
C SER A 160 -0.17 -14.45 -13.56
N ALA A 161 -0.64 -14.43 -14.81
CA ALA A 161 -0.76 -13.23 -15.65
C ALA A 161 -1.88 -12.26 -15.16
N LYS A 162 -2.02 -12.12 -13.85
CA LYS A 162 -3.04 -11.31 -13.19
C LYS A 162 -2.50 -9.91 -12.95
N ASN A 163 -3.34 -8.92 -13.24
CA ASN A 163 -3.10 -7.58 -12.75
C ASN A 163 -3.54 -7.51 -11.29
N TYR A 164 -2.75 -6.82 -10.48
CA TYR A 164 -3.05 -6.62 -9.06
C TYR A 164 -3.37 -5.16 -8.83
N LEU A 165 -4.47 -4.92 -8.12
CA LEU A 165 -4.65 -3.69 -7.35
C LEU A 165 -3.83 -3.82 -6.08
N SER A 166 -3.15 -2.74 -5.69
CA SER A 166 -2.28 -2.69 -4.53
C SER A 166 -2.66 -1.50 -3.65
N VAL A 167 -2.59 -1.70 -2.32
CA VAL A 167 -2.74 -0.68 -1.27
C VAL A 167 -1.49 -0.78 -0.41
N ILE A 168 -0.52 0.12 -0.64
CA ILE A 168 0.84 -0.03 -0.12
C ILE A 168 1.36 1.23 0.56
N ILE A 169 2.33 1.04 1.44
CA ILE A 169 3.23 2.06 1.94
C ILE A 169 4.65 1.73 1.49
N TYR A 170 5.44 2.76 1.18
CA TYR A 170 6.86 2.61 0.87
C TYR A 170 7.74 2.88 2.09
N MET A 171 8.96 2.35 2.06
CA MET A 171 10.02 2.59 3.04
C MET A 171 9.70 2.13 4.47
N GLY A 172 8.68 1.28 4.64
CA GLY A 172 8.24 0.83 5.96
C GLY A 172 7.53 -0.51 5.92
N TRP A 173 7.45 -1.14 7.10
CA TRP A 173 6.66 -2.33 7.34
C TRP A 173 5.37 -1.90 8.02
N MET A 174 4.23 -2.47 7.60
CA MET A 174 3.02 -2.39 8.40
C MET A 174 3.16 -3.40 9.53
N LEU A 175 3.50 -2.92 10.72
CA LEU A 175 3.71 -3.76 11.92
C LEU A 175 2.53 -3.71 12.89
N ASP A 176 1.53 -2.89 12.59
CA ASP A 176 0.31 -2.76 13.37
C ASP A 176 -0.81 -3.59 12.72
N LYS A 177 -1.50 -4.39 13.54
CA LYS A 177 -2.60 -5.26 13.08
C LYS A 177 -3.72 -4.44 12.45
N GLU A 178 -4.12 -3.34 13.06
CA GLU A 178 -5.25 -2.53 12.59
C GLU A 178 -4.91 -1.84 11.28
N LEU A 179 -3.65 -1.44 11.07
CA LEU A 179 -3.17 -0.94 9.79
C LEU A 179 -3.22 -2.02 8.69
N ILE A 180 -2.75 -3.24 8.98
CA ILE A 180 -2.82 -4.37 8.05
C ILE A 180 -4.28 -4.67 7.68
N ASN A 181 -5.17 -4.75 8.69
CA ASN A 181 -6.60 -4.97 8.47
C ASN A 181 -7.25 -3.84 7.68
N SER A 182 -6.87 -2.59 7.93
CA SER A 182 -7.35 -1.44 7.18
C SER A 182 -6.90 -1.51 5.72
N ALA A 183 -5.68 -1.99 5.44
CA ALA A 183 -5.21 -2.24 4.08
C ALA A 183 -6.05 -3.32 3.37
N PHE A 184 -6.36 -4.43 4.05
CA PHE A 184 -7.22 -5.49 3.50
C PHE A 184 -8.61 -4.97 3.17
N LYS A 185 -9.26 -4.29 4.11
CA LYS A 185 -10.59 -3.70 3.93
C LYS A 185 -10.61 -2.69 2.78
N LEU A 186 -9.61 -1.81 2.73
CA LEU A 186 -9.53 -0.82 1.67
C LEU A 186 -9.32 -1.49 0.30
N ALA A 187 -8.42 -2.46 0.19
CA ALA A 187 -8.19 -3.19 -1.05
C ALA A 187 -9.46 -3.91 -1.54
N ASP A 188 -10.21 -4.54 -0.65
CA ASP A 188 -11.47 -5.23 -0.99
C ASP A 188 -12.56 -4.27 -1.48
N ILE A 189 -12.74 -3.12 -0.81
CA ILE A 189 -13.67 -2.06 -1.24
C ILE A 189 -13.27 -1.52 -2.62
N LEU A 190 -11.97 -1.26 -2.82
CA LEU A 190 -11.46 -0.71 -4.07
C LEU A 190 -11.59 -1.73 -5.21
N LYS A 191 -11.41 -3.04 -4.94
CA LYS A 191 -11.58 -4.12 -5.94
C LYS A 191 -12.91 -4.01 -6.67
N MET A 192 -13.99 -3.66 -5.97
CA MET A 192 -15.34 -3.49 -6.54
C MET A 192 -15.45 -2.35 -7.57
N LYS A 193 -14.47 -1.44 -7.62
CA LYS A 193 -14.42 -0.32 -8.58
C LYS A 193 -13.57 -0.62 -9.82
N PHE A 194 -12.72 -1.64 -9.74
CA PHE A 194 -11.78 -2.02 -10.81
C PHE A 194 -12.15 -3.35 -11.51
N ASN A 195 -13.21 -4.01 -11.05
CA ASN A 195 -13.84 -5.15 -11.73
C ASN A 195 -15.08 -4.70 -12.49
#